data_AF-A0AAV6D3S0-F1
#
_entry.id   AF-A0AAV6D3S0-F1
#
_cell.length_a   1.000
_cell.length_b   1.000
_cell.length_c   1.000
_cell.angle_alpha   90.00
_cell.angle_beta   90.00
_cell.angle_gamma   90.00
#
_symmetry.space_group_name_H-M   'P 1'
#
loop_
_entity.id
_entity.type
_entity.pdbx_description
1 polymer ?
#
loop_
_entity_poly.entity_id
_entity_poly.type
_entity_poly.pdbx_seq_one_letter_code
_entity_poly.pdbx_strand_id
1 'polypeptide(L)'
;LSSAASAANAVVDTVRNLSTPTKPGDWFSVGVCTPGDYGIEKNLIFSYPVRTDGKKWEIVQNVPLNDFSKSKIAATENELKEERALVAELLPK
;
A
#
# COMPACT_ATOMS: atom_id res chain seq x y z
N LEU A 1 24.78 7.15 7.68
CA LEU A 1 24.34 5.88 8.28
C LEU A 1 22.95 5.59 7.75
N SER A 2 22.76 4.44 7.08
CA SER A 2 21.46 4.02 6.54
C SER A 2 20.71 3.16 7.55
N SER A 3 19.38 3.11 7.45
CA SER A 3 18.46 2.34 8.29
C SER A 3 18.39 0.84 7.89
N ALA A 4 19.51 0.26 7.46
CA ALA A 4 19.57 -1.08 6.85
C ALA A 4 19.01 -2.19 7.75
N ALA A 5 19.36 -2.21 9.05
CA ALA A 5 18.86 -3.22 9.98
C ALA A 5 17.34 -3.13 10.19
N SER A 6 16.80 -1.91 10.32
CA SER A 6 15.36 -1.70 10.44
C SER A 6 14.61 -1.99 9.14
N ALA A 7 15.20 -1.69 7.98
CA ALA A 7 14.63 -2.04 6.69
C ALA A 7 14.55 -3.57 6.52
N ALA A 8 15.61 -4.30 6.89
CA ALA A 8 15.61 -5.76 6.88
C ALA A 8 14.51 -6.33 7.80
N ASN A 9 14.34 -5.75 8.99
CA ASN A 9 13.27 -6.16 9.90
C ASN A 9 11.88 -5.91 9.31
N ALA A 10 11.64 -4.74 8.70
CA ALA A 10 10.37 -4.41 8.06
C ALA A 10 10.01 -5.37 6.91
N VAL A 11 11.00 -5.83 6.14
CA VAL A 11 10.79 -6.86 5.10
C VAL A 11 10.35 -8.18 5.73
N VAL A 12 11.05 -8.65 6.77
CA VAL A 12 10.71 -9.90 7.48
C VAL A 12 9.29 -9.82 8.07
N ASP A 13 8.96 -8.70 8.70
CA ASP A 13 7.63 -8.50 9.30
C ASP A 13 6.54 -8.44 8.24
N THR A 14 6.77 -7.81 7.09
CA THR A 14 5.80 -7.76 5.99
C THR A 14 5.49 -9.15 5.45
N VAL A 15 6.52 -9.98 5.21
CA VAL A 15 6.35 -11.36 4.73
C VAL A 15 5.62 -12.22 5.76
N ARG A 16 5.97 -12.08 7.05
CA ARG A 16 5.30 -12.77 8.15
C ARG A 16 3.83 -12.37 8.24
N ASN A 17 3.53 -11.07 8.17
CA ASN A 17 2.17 -10.54 8.26
C ASN A 17 1.29 -11.01 7.09
N LEU A 18 1.84 -11.11 5.88
CA LEU A 18 1.12 -11.65 4.72
C LEU A 18 0.84 -13.16 4.81
N SER A 19 1.63 -13.90 5.59
CA SER A 19 1.53 -15.36 5.72
C SER A 19 0.84 -15.82 7.00
N THR A 20 0.44 -14.89 7.87
CA THR A 20 -0.14 -15.17 9.18
C THR A 20 -1.49 -14.45 9.30
N PRO A 21 -2.56 -15.12 9.76
CA PRO A 21 -3.85 -14.46 9.94
C PRO A 21 -3.73 -13.19 10.78
N THR A 22 -4.23 -12.07 10.25
CA THR A 22 -4.28 -10.79 10.97
C THR A 22 -5.27 -10.89 12.12
N LYS A 23 -4.96 -10.26 13.25
CA LYS A 23 -5.84 -10.26 14.42
C LYS A 23 -7.17 -9.56 14.12
N PRO A 24 -8.30 -9.99 14.72
CA PRO A 24 -9.58 -9.31 14.55
C PRO A 24 -9.51 -7.83 14.90
N GLY A 25 -9.98 -6.97 14.01
CA GLY A 25 -9.98 -5.51 14.18
C GLY A 25 -8.64 -4.83 13.86
N ASP A 26 -7.63 -5.58 13.42
CA ASP A 26 -6.30 -5.06 13.10
C ASP A 26 -5.98 -5.12 11.60
N TRP A 27 -4.96 -4.37 11.17
CA TRP A 27 -4.44 -4.36 9.80
C TRP A 27 -3.00 -3.87 9.76
N PHE A 28 -2.33 -4.08 8.63
CA PHE A 28 -0.97 -3.62 8.39
C PHE A 28 -0.87 -2.94 7.02
N SER A 29 0.17 -2.14 6.82
CA SER A 29 0.38 -1.40 5.58
C SER A 29 1.19 -2.21 4.58
N VAL A 30 0.71 -2.31 3.34
CA VAL A 30 1.45 -2.91 2.22
C VAL A 30 1.18 -2.14 0.94
N GLY A 31 2.23 -1.88 0.17
CA GLY A 31 2.14 -1.39 -1.21
C GLY A 31 1.58 -2.46 -2.13
N VAL A 32 0.37 -2.27 -2.63
CA VAL A 32 -0.31 -3.20 -3.55
C VAL A 32 -0.77 -2.47 -4.80
N CYS A 33 -1.02 -3.22 -5.88
CA CYS A 33 -1.59 -2.66 -7.09
C CYS A 33 -3.02 -2.20 -6.83
N THR A 34 -3.29 -0.92 -7.09
CA THR A 34 -4.57 -0.27 -6.83
C THR A 34 -5.68 -0.87 -7.72
N PRO A 35 -6.77 -1.38 -7.14
CA PRO A 35 -7.96 -1.79 -7.90
C PRO A 35 -8.99 -0.64 -8.06
N GLY A 36 -8.74 0.53 -7.43
CA GLY A 36 -9.62 1.71 -7.44
C GLY A 36 -10.19 2.09 -6.07
N ASP A 37 -9.89 1.32 -5.02
CA ASP A 37 -10.38 1.58 -3.67
C ASP A 37 -9.96 2.98 -3.17
N TYR A 38 -10.83 3.59 -2.36
CA TYR A 38 -10.67 4.94 -1.82
C TYR A 38 -10.56 6.06 -2.88
N GLY A 39 -10.96 5.78 -4.13
CA GLY A 39 -10.93 6.77 -5.22
C GLY A 39 -9.55 6.97 -5.84
N ILE A 40 -8.58 6.12 -5.49
CA ILE A 40 -7.21 6.17 -6.01
C ILE A 40 -7.18 5.54 -7.41
N GLU A 41 -6.45 6.15 -8.34
CA GLU A 41 -6.32 5.63 -9.71
C GLU A 41 -5.80 4.20 -9.76
N LYS A 42 -6.39 3.37 -10.63
CA LYS A 42 -6.02 1.96 -10.83
C LYS A 42 -4.61 1.83 -11.42
N ASN A 43 -4.01 0.66 -11.21
CA ASN A 43 -2.69 0.30 -11.77
C ASN A 43 -1.53 1.19 -11.27
N LEU A 44 -1.61 1.66 -10.03
CA LEU A 44 -0.50 2.25 -9.28
C LEU A 44 -0.12 1.30 -8.13
N ILE A 45 1.14 1.29 -7.72
CA ILE A 45 1.53 0.63 -6.47
C ILE A 45 1.33 1.65 -5.35
N PHE A 46 0.30 1.44 -4.52
CA PHE A 46 -0.07 2.35 -3.43
C PHE A 46 -0.18 1.59 -2.11
N SER A 47 0.22 2.20 -1.00
CA SER A 47 0.14 1.58 0.32
C SER A 47 -1.28 1.66 0.90
N TYR A 48 -1.89 0.50 1.17
CA TYR A 48 -3.23 0.40 1.77
C TYR A 48 -3.19 -0.27 3.15
N PRO A 49 -4.22 -0.05 4.01
CA PRO A 49 -4.49 -0.94 5.12
C PRO A 49 -4.98 -2.29 4.59
N VAL A 50 -4.25 -3.35 4.92
CA VAL A 50 -4.49 -4.72 4.46
C VAL A 50 -4.62 -5.65 5.65
N ARG A 51 -5.50 -6.65 5.51
CA ARG A 51 -5.58 -7.79 6.43
C ARG A 51 -5.56 -9.09 5.64
N THR A 52 -5.17 -10.19 6.28
CA THR A 52 -5.11 -11.52 5.65
C THR A 52 -5.65 -12.62 6.56
N ASP A 53 -6.16 -13.70 5.96
CA ASP A 53 -6.47 -14.97 6.64
C ASP A 53 -5.25 -15.93 6.68
N GLY A 54 -4.05 -15.45 6.32
CA GLY A 54 -2.82 -16.23 6.19
C GLY A 54 -2.66 -16.93 4.83
N LYS A 55 -3.64 -16.79 3.91
CA LYS A 55 -3.59 -17.35 2.55
C LYS A 55 -3.92 -16.31 1.49
N LYS A 56 -4.92 -15.47 1.75
CA LYS A 56 -5.38 -14.37 0.90
C LYS A 56 -5.43 -13.10 1.72
N TRP A 57 -5.10 -11.99 1.09
CA TRP A 57 -5.18 -10.67 1.69
C TRP A 57 -6.30 -9.87 1.03
N GLU A 58 -6.80 -8.88 1.75
CA GLU A 58 -7.80 -7.93 1.26
C GLU A 58 -7.52 -6.53 1.81
N ILE A 59 -7.90 -5.52 1.02
CA ILE A 59 -7.88 -4.12 1.46
C ILE A 59 -9.01 -3.92 2.47
N VAL A 60 -8.69 -3.35 3.62
CA VAL A 60 -9.69 -2.99 4.62
C VAL A 60 -10.56 -1.86 4.09
N GLN A 61 -11.87 -2.09 4.10
CA GLN A 61 -12.86 -1.16 3.58
C GLN A 61 -13.39 -0.22 4.66
N ASN A 62 -13.94 0.92 4.23
CA ASN A 62 -14.65 1.89 5.08
C ASN A 62 -13.80 2.49 6.22
N VAL A 63 -12.48 2.60 6.05
CA VAL A 63 -11.65 3.38 6.99
C VAL A 63 -12.07 4.85 6.91
N PRO A 64 -12.48 5.50 8.01
CA PRO A 64 -12.91 6.90 7.98
C PRO A 64 -11.75 7.82 7.61
N LEU A 65 -11.92 8.62 6.56
CA LEU A 65 -10.93 9.61 6.12
C LEU A 65 -11.50 11.02 6.30
N ASN A 66 -10.81 11.83 7.08
CA ASN A 66 -11.07 13.26 7.16
C ASN A 66 -10.39 14.00 5.98
N ASP A 67 -10.73 15.28 5.80
CA ASP A 67 -10.25 16.07 4.66
C ASP A 67 -8.73 16.24 4.66
N PHE A 68 -8.12 16.32 5.84
CA PHE A 68 -6.66 16.32 5.97
C PHE A 68 -6.04 15.04 5.37
N SER A 69 -6.55 13.87 5.75
CA SER A 69 -6.05 12.57 5.27
C SER A 69 -6.26 12.43 3.76
N LYS A 70 -7.44 12.81 3.25
CA LYS A 70 -7.73 12.82 1.82
C LYS A 70 -6.75 13.71 1.04
N SER A 71 -6.43 14.90 1.56
CA SER A 71 -5.50 15.81 0.90
C SER A 71 -4.08 15.23 0.81
N LYS A 72 -3.64 14.47 1.82
CA LYS A 72 -2.33 13.82 1.83
C LYS A 72 -2.29 12.61 0.90
N ILE A 73 -3.36 11.81 0.90
CA ILE A 73 -3.49 10.67 -0.04
C ILE A 73 -3.45 11.18 -1.49
N ALA A 74 -4.18 12.24 -1.81
CA ALA A 74 -4.18 12.83 -3.15
C ALA A 74 -2.79 13.36 -3.57
N ALA A 75 -2.04 13.96 -2.63
CA ALA A 75 -0.69 14.42 -2.91
C ALA A 75 0.26 13.25 -3.24
N THR A 76 0.23 12.16 -2.46
CA THR A 76 1.02 10.95 -2.74
C THR A 76 0.58 10.26 -4.03
N GLU A 77 -0.73 10.24 -4.31
CA GLU A 77 -1.23 9.68 -5.56
C GLU A 77 -0.67 10.45 -6.78
N ASN A 78 -0.63 11.78 -6.72
CA ASN A 78 -0.07 12.60 -7.79
C ASN A 78 1.44 12.34 -7.98
N GLU A 79 2.21 12.23 -6.90
CA GLU A 79 3.64 11.88 -6.95
C GLU A 79 3.86 10.54 -7.67
N LEU A 80 3.08 9.49 -7.33
CA LEU A 80 3.20 8.18 -7.98
C LEU A 80 2.79 8.21 -9.47
N LYS A 81 1.85 9.08 -9.85
CA LYS A 81 1.49 9.27 -11.27
C LYS A 81 2.62 9.91 -12.05
N GLU A 82 3.29 10.90 -11.45
CA GLU A 82 4.47 11.53 -12.04
C GLU A 82 5.61 10.52 -12.20
N GLU A 83 5.91 9.74 -11.15
CA GLU A 83 6.92 8.66 -11.23
C GLU A 83 6.59 7.64 -12.32
N ARG A 84 5.33 7.19 -12.41
CA ARG A 84 4.90 6.26 -13.47
C ARG A 84 5.09 6.85 -14.86
N ALA A 85 4.79 8.14 -15.04
CA ALA A 85 4.99 8.83 -16.31
C ALA A 85 6.48 8.93 -16.67
N LEU A 86 7.36 9.18 -15.69
CA LEU A 86 8.80 9.24 -15.89
C LEU A 86 9.40 7.91 -16.35
N VAL A 87 8.84 6.78 -15.91
CA VAL A 87 9.31 5.43 -16.28
C VAL A 87 8.46 4.77 -17.37
N ALA A 88 7.59 5.51 -18.05
CA ALA A 88 6.62 4.96 -19.00
C ALA A 88 7.26 4.11 -20.12
N GLU A 89 8.44 4.50 -20.60
CA GLU A 89 9.18 3.77 -21.64
C GLU A 89 9.74 2.41 -21.16
N LEU A 90 9.79 2.16 -19.85
CA LEU A 90 10.21 0.89 -19.26
C LEU A 90 9.03 -0.07 -19.03
N LEU A 91 7.79 0.39 -19.21
CA LEU A 91 6.60 -0.41 -19.00
C LEU A 91 6.20 -1.15 -20.29
N PRO A 92 5.66 -2.38 -20.18
CA PRO A 92 5.06 -3.07 -21.31
C PRO A 92 3.94 -2.22 -21.94
N LYS A 93 3.86 -2.22 -23.27
CA LYS A 93 2.82 -1.54 -24.05
C LYS A 93 1.56 -2.38 -24.18
#